data_AF-A0AB39IM05-F1
#
_entry.id   AF-A0AB39IM05-F1
#
_cell.length_a   1.000
_cell.length_b   1.000
_cell.length_c   1.000
_cell.angle_alpha   90.00
_cell.angle_beta   90.00
_cell.angle_gamma   90.00
#
_symmetry.space_group_name_H-M   'P 1'
#
loop_
_entity.id
_entity.type
_entity.pdbx_description
1 polymer ?
#
loop_
_entity_poly.entity_id
_entity_poly.type
_entity_poly.pdbx_seq_one_letter_code
_entity_poly.pdbx_strand_id
1 'polypeptide(L)'
;MYKKVLLSLSFLSAVTVSQVYAATTETCVKTDESAIASLFDRWNASLQTGDAKKVNANYETDAVLLPTLSGKMRTTDAERIDYFEHFLAKKPVGKIDNRVIKIGCNEALDIGNYTFTFGDNSQAKARYTYTYAFKDGKWLISSHHSSVQPKD
;
A
#
# COMPACT_ATOMS: atom_id res chain seq x y z
N MET A 1 65.99 0.20 -50.38
CA MET A 1 65.70 1.63 -50.63
C MET A 1 64.29 1.67 -51.22
N TYR A 2 63.20 2.21 -50.66
CA TYR A 2 62.89 3.13 -49.56
C TYR A 2 61.58 2.64 -48.91
N LYS A 3 61.47 2.63 -47.57
CA LYS A 3 60.20 2.38 -46.86
C LYS A 3 59.42 3.70 -46.76
N LYS A 4 58.28 3.83 -47.44
CA LYS A 4 57.31 4.91 -47.21
C LYS A 4 56.44 4.52 -46.02
N VAL A 5 56.55 5.26 -44.92
CA VAL A 5 55.65 5.15 -43.77
C VAL A 5 54.46 6.06 -44.06
N LEU A 6 53.29 5.47 -44.30
CA LEU A 6 52.02 6.18 -44.36
C LEU A 6 51.43 6.21 -42.94
N LEU A 7 51.45 7.37 -42.30
CA LEU A 7 50.65 7.63 -41.10
C LEU A 7 49.19 7.80 -41.53
N SER A 8 48.34 6.83 -41.23
CA SER A 8 46.89 7.00 -41.33
C SER A 8 46.39 7.69 -40.06
N LEU A 9 45.94 8.94 -40.18
CA LEU A 9 45.24 9.66 -39.12
C LEU A 9 43.78 9.19 -39.09
N SER A 10 43.45 8.29 -38.16
CA SER A 10 42.07 7.89 -37.89
C SER A 10 41.41 8.96 -37.01
N PHE A 11 40.59 9.83 -37.61
CA PHE A 11 39.69 10.70 -36.85
C PHE A 11 38.54 9.88 -36.27
N LEU A 12 38.60 9.57 -34.97
CA LEU A 12 37.46 9.04 -34.22
C LEU A 12 36.50 10.20 -33.92
N SER A 13 35.43 10.33 -34.71
CA SER A 13 34.32 11.21 -34.39
C SER A 13 33.47 10.55 -33.29
N ALA A 14 33.64 10.99 -32.04
CA ALA A 14 32.77 10.58 -30.95
C ALA A 14 31.40 11.25 -31.12
N VAL A 15 30.41 10.50 -31.61
CA VAL A 15 29.01 10.94 -31.65
C VAL A 15 28.40 10.69 -30.28
N THR A 16 28.23 11.75 -29.48
CA THR A 16 27.47 11.69 -28.24
C THR A 16 25.99 11.70 -28.55
N VAL A 17 25.31 10.56 -28.43
CA VAL A 17 23.84 10.48 -28.49
C VAL A 17 23.30 10.86 -27.12
N SER A 18 22.80 12.09 -26.97
CA SER A 18 22.05 12.49 -25.79
C SER A 18 20.67 11.84 -25.83
N GLN A 19 20.44 10.81 -25.03
CA GLN A 19 19.11 10.26 -24.81
C GLN A 19 18.30 11.25 -23.98
N VAL A 20 17.34 11.91 -24.62
CA VAL A 20 16.32 12.72 -23.92
C VAL A 20 15.29 11.76 -23.37
N TYR A 21 15.33 11.49 -22.07
CA TYR A 21 14.24 10.77 -21.40
C TYR A 21 13.02 11.70 -21.37
N ALA A 22 11.97 11.36 -22.12
CA ALA A 22 10.69 12.03 -22.02
C ALA A 22 10.10 11.71 -20.63
N ALA A 23 9.91 12.74 -19.80
CA ALA A 23 9.15 12.60 -18.57
C ALA A 23 7.69 12.29 -18.93
N THR A 24 7.20 11.11 -18.58
CA THR A 24 5.79 10.77 -18.71
C THR A 24 5.02 11.60 -17.68
N THR A 25 4.19 12.52 -18.14
CA THR A 25 3.22 13.20 -17.27
C THR A 25 2.13 12.20 -16.89
N GLU A 26 2.26 11.59 -15.72
CA GLU A 26 1.22 10.73 -15.17
C GLU A 26 -0.01 11.58 -14.83
N THR A 27 -1.18 11.17 -15.33
CA THR A 27 -2.44 11.81 -14.95
C THR A 27 -2.91 11.21 -13.63
N CYS A 28 -2.90 12.03 -12.59
CA CYS A 28 -3.35 11.61 -11.26
C CYS A 28 -4.87 11.62 -11.18
N VAL A 29 -5.44 10.61 -10.51
CA VAL A 29 -6.87 10.61 -10.18
C VAL A 29 -7.19 11.78 -9.22
N LYS A 30 -8.29 12.49 -9.49
CA LYS A 30 -8.82 13.49 -8.56
C LYS A 30 -9.53 12.78 -7.41
N THR A 31 -9.16 13.10 -6.17
CA THR A 31 -9.77 12.57 -4.94
C THR A 31 -9.73 13.62 -3.83
N ASP A 32 -10.37 13.33 -2.70
CA ASP A 32 -10.33 14.15 -1.49
C ASP A 32 -10.24 13.27 -0.22
N GLU A 33 -10.10 13.91 0.95
CA GLU A 33 -9.94 13.20 2.22
C GLU A 33 -11.17 12.34 2.58
N SER A 34 -12.38 12.77 2.20
CA SER A 34 -13.61 12.02 2.46
C SER A 34 -13.65 10.72 1.65
N ALA A 35 -13.27 10.80 0.38
CA ALA A 35 -13.15 9.63 -0.49
C ALA A 35 -12.12 8.62 0.05
N ILE A 36 -10.94 9.08 0.50
CA ILE A 36 -9.93 8.21 1.11
C ILE A 36 -10.39 7.62 2.44
N ALA A 37 -11.03 8.43 3.30
CA ALA A 37 -11.60 7.98 4.56
C ALA A 37 -12.62 6.83 4.38
N SER A 38 -13.43 6.89 3.32
CA SER A 38 -14.44 5.86 3.01
C SER A 38 -13.86 4.49 2.67
N LEU A 39 -12.56 4.42 2.32
CA LEU A 39 -11.87 3.15 2.06
C LEU A 39 -11.74 2.31 3.33
N PHE A 40 -11.57 2.96 4.49
CA PHE A 40 -11.66 2.26 5.78
C PHE A 40 -13.06 1.71 6.00
N ASP A 41 -14.11 2.47 5.70
CA ASP A 41 -15.49 2.03 5.88
C ASP A 41 -15.80 0.80 5.02
N ARG A 42 -15.35 0.81 3.75
CA ARG A 42 -15.42 -0.33 2.84
C ARG A 42 -14.69 -1.55 3.40
N TRP A 43 -13.46 -1.37 3.89
CA TRP A 43 -12.69 -2.45 4.50
C TRP A 43 -13.35 -2.98 5.78
N ASN A 44 -13.84 -2.10 6.65
CA ASN A 44 -14.50 -2.45 7.91
C ASN A 44 -15.86 -3.15 7.67
N ALA A 45 -16.60 -2.76 6.63
CA ALA A 45 -17.80 -3.46 6.19
C ALA A 45 -17.48 -4.88 5.70
N SER A 46 -16.34 -5.09 5.04
CA SER A 46 -15.91 -6.43 4.63
C SER A 46 -15.61 -7.35 5.82
N LEU A 47 -15.11 -6.81 6.94
CA LEU A 47 -14.93 -7.58 8.18
C LEU A 47 -16.27 -8.16 8.68
N GLN A 48 -17.33 -7.35 8.61
CA GLN A 48 -18.65 -7.73 9.10
C GLN A 48 -19.29 -8.86 8.28
N THR A 49 -18.75 -9.18 7.10
CA THR A 49 -19.21 -10.33 6.31
C THR A 49 -18.72 -11.68 6.84
N GLY A 50 -17.67 -11.70 7.67
CA GLY A 50 -17.02 -12.93 8.11
C GLY A 50 -16.23 -13.67 7.02
N ASP A 51 -16.10 -13.10 5.81
CA ASP A 51 -15.40 -13.71 4.67
C ASP A 51 -14.02 -13.07 4.47
N ALA A 52 -12.97 -13.82 4.84
CA ALA A 52 -11.58 -13.37 4.72
C ALA A 52 -11.17 -12.99 3.29
N LYS A 53 -11.77 -13.61 2.26
CA LYS A 53 -11.49 -13.28 0.85
C LYS A 53 -12.06 -11.90 0.50
N LYS A 54 -13.24 -11.55 1.03
CA LYS A 54 -13.81 -10.20 0.85
C LYS A 54 -12.96 -9.13 1.53
N VAL A 55 -12.37 -9.45 2.68
CA VAL A 55 -11.40 -8.54 3.32
C VAL A 55 -10.17 -8.37 2.45
N ASN A 56 -9.59 -9.46 1.99
CA ASN A 56 -8.40 -9.44 1.14
C ASN A 56 -8.63 -8.75 -0.22
N ALA A 57 -9.86 -8.73 -0.76
CA ALA A 57 -10.21 -8.02 -2.00
C ALA A 57 -10.08 -6.48 -1.93
N ASN A 58 -9.76 -5.94 -0.75
CA ASN A 58 -9.39 -4.53 -0.55
C ASN A 58 -7.89 -4.27 -0.72
N TYR A 59 -7.06 -5.32 -0.81
CA TYR A 59 -5.61 -5.24 -0.88
C TYR A 59 -5.13 -5.41 -2.32
N GLU A 60 -3.99 -4.80 -2.66
CA GLU A 60 -3.24 -5.17 -3.85
C GLU A 60 -2.69 -6.60 -3.71
N THR A 61 -2.42 -7.26 -4.84
CA THR A 61 -1.92 -8.64 -4.87
C THR A 61 -0.59 -8.79 -4.12
N ASP A 62 0.27 -7.78 -4.19
CA ASP A 62 1.58 -7.67 -3.55
C ASP A 62 1.57 -6.85 -2.25
N ALA A 63 0.38 -6.54 -1.71
CA ALA A 63 0.28 -5.70 -0.53
C ALA A 63 0.94 -6.30 0.71
N VAL A 64 1.51 -5.47 1.58
CA VAL A 64 2.10 -5.94 2.84
C VAL A 64 1.15 -5.71 4.01
N LEU A 65 0.97 -6.72 4.87
CA LEU A 65 0.27 -6.59 6.14
C LEU A 65 1.20 -6.91 7.31
N LEU A 66 1.36 -5.94 8.22
CA LEU A 66 1.99 -6.10 9.53
C LEU A 66 0.88 -6.04 10.58
N PRO A 67 0.35 -7.20 11.02
CA PRO A 67 -0.82 -7.23 11.89
C PRO A 67 -0.49 -7.12 13.37
N THR A 68 -1.46 -6.66 14.15
CA THR A 68 -1.34 -6.46 15.61
C THR A 68 -1.08 -7.74 16.42
N LEU A 69 -1.63 -8.87 15.97
CA LEU A 69 -1.72 -10.12 16.75
C LEU A 69 -0.78 -11.23 16.26
N SER A 70 0.18 -10.91 15.39
CA SER A 70 1.09 -11.90 14.80
C SER A 70 2.43 -11.26 14.48
N GLY A 71 3.52 -11.91 14.90
CA GLY A 71 4.88 -11.52 14.49
C GLY A 71 5.20 -11.83 13.02
N LYS A 72 4.39 -12.66 12.37
CA LYS A 72 4.52 -12.97 10.94
C LYS A 72 3.91 -11.86 10.08
N MET A 73 4.74 -11.19 9.28
CA MET A 73 4.34 -10.34 8.16
C MET A 73 3.65 -11.16 7.08
N ARG A 74 2.61 -10.60 6.44
CA ARG A 74 1.89 -11.25 5.33
C ARG A 74 2.17 -10.49 4.04
N THR A 75 2.71 -11.17 3.03
CA THR A 75 3.09 -10.56 1.75
C THR A 75 2.38 -11.17 0.55
N THR A 76 1.56 -12.20 0.79
CA THR A 76 0.75 -12.87 -0.24
C THR A 76 -0.73 -12.88 0.12
N ASP A 77 -1.60 -13.05 -0.87
CA ASP A 77 -3.05 -13.17 -0.65
C ASP A 77 -3.38 -14.30 0.33
N ALA A 78 -2.76 -15.47 0.14
CA ALA A 78 -2.99 -16.63 1.00
C ALA A 78 -2.65 -16.34 2.47
N GLU A 79 -1.55 -15.64 2.71
CA GLU A 79 -1.14 -15.26 4.06
C GLU A 79 -2.02 -14.19 4.69
N ARG A 80 -2.52 -13.22 3.91
CA ARG A 80 -3.48 -12.22 4.40
C ARG A 80 -4.83 -12.88 4.70
N ILE A 81 -5.31 -13.78 3.84
CA ILE A 81 -6.55 -14.54 4.04
C ILE A 81 -6.48 -15.36 5.33
N ASP A 82 -5.41 -16.14 5.52
CA ASP A 82 -5.17 -16.91 6.76
C ASP A 82 -5.24 -16.03 8.02
N TYR A 83 -4.62 -14.84 7.98
CA TYR A 83 -4.70 -13.89 9.09
C TYR A 83 -6.15 -13.47 9.37
N PHE A 84 -6.89 -13.12 8.31
CA PHE A 84 -8.26 -12.65 8.45
C PHE A 84 -9.22 -13.76 8.88
N GLU A 85 -9.02 -15.02 8.51
CA GLU A 85 -9.82 -16.14 9.04
C GLU A 85 -9.78 -16.17 10.58
N HIS A 86 -8.59 -16.02 11.17
CA HIS A 86 -8.44 -15.94 12.63
C HIS A 86 -8.97 -14.65 13.24
N PHE A 87 -8.74 -13.51 12.57
CA PHE A 87 -9.20 -12.20 13.08
C PHE A 87 -10.74 -12.10 13.08
N LEU A 88 -11.38 -12.60 12.02
CA LEU A 88 -12.83 -12.55 11.82
C LEU A 88 -13.59 -13.45 12.78
N ALA A 89 -12.97 -14.53 13.28
CA ALA A 89 -13.56 -15.36 14.33
C ALA A 89 -13.93 -14.55 15.59
N LYS A 90 -13.27 -13.41 15.83
CA LYS A 90 -13.56 -12.48 16.94
C LYS A 90 -14.69 -11.49 16.66
N LYS A 91 -15.29 -11.51 15.46
CA LYS A 91 -16.33 -10.56 15.00
C LYS A 91 -15.94 -9.09 15.23
N PRO A 92 -14.79 -8.65 14.68
CA PRO A 92 -14.28 -7.30 14.91
C PRO A 92 -15.14 -6.24 14.21
N VAL A 93 -15.41 -5.13 14.92
CA VAL A 93 -15.96 -3.89 14.38
C VAL A 93 -15.00 -2.76 14.72
N GLY A 94 -14.38 -2.17 13.70
CA GLY A 94 -13.44 -1.08 13.86
C GLY A 94 -14.14 0.29 13.92
N LYS A 95 -13.59 1.20 14.72
CA LYS A 95 -13.95 2.62 14.77
C LYS A 95 -12.69 3.47 14.78
N ILE A 96 -12.63 4.47 13.91
CA ILE A 96 -11.54 5.45 13.88
C ILE A 96 -11.69 6.41 15.06
N ASP A 97 -10.64 6.58 15.86
CA ASP A 97 -10.62 7.50 16.99
C ASP A 97 -10.02 8.85 16.61
N ASN A 98 -8.98 8.83 15.77
CA ASN A 98 -8.41 10.01 15.12
C ASN A 98 -7.69 9.57 13.84
N ARG A 99 -7.59 10.50 12.88
CA ARG A 99 -6.94 10.26 11.60
C ARG A 99 -6.23 11.49 11.06
N VAL A 100 -5.22 11.23 10.24
CA VAL A 100 -4.55 12.17 9.35
C VAL A 100 -4.53 11.53 7.96
N ILE A 101 -5.01 12.27 6.96
CA ILE A 101 -4.98 11.82 5.56
C ILE A 101 -3.97 12.66 4.78
N LYS A 102 -3.18 12.02 3.94
CA LYS A 102 -2.26 12.68 2.99
C LYS A 102 -2.51 12.10 1.60
N ILE A 103 -2.70 12.97 0.61
CA ILE A 103 -3.03 12.58 -0.76
C ILE A 103 -1.85 12.95 -1.67
N GLY A 104 -1.38 11.96 -2.43
CA GLY A 104 -0.39 12.10 -3.49
C GLY A 104 -1.00 11.84 -4.87
N CYS A 105 -0.14 11.72 -5.88
CA CYS A 105 -0.58 11.30 -7.22
C CYS A 105 -0.84 9.79 -7.22
N ASN A 106 -2.08 9.36 -7.44
CA ASN A 106 -2.48 7.95 -7.45
C ASN A 106 -2.11 7.16 -6.16
N GLU A 107 -1.81 7.88 -5.08
CA GLU A 107 -1.42 7.33 -3.79
C GLU A 107 -2.08 8.12 -2.66
N ALA A 108 -2.35 7.46 -1.53
CA ALA A 108 -2.82 8.14 -0.33
C ALA A 108 -2.39 7.40 0.95
N LEU A 109 -2.29 8.15 2.05
CA LEU A 109 -2.09 7.60 3.40
C LEU A 109 -3.29 7.96 4.27
N ASP A 110 -3.78 7.00 5.05
CA ASP A 110 -4.69 7.20 6.18
C ASP A 110 -4.01 6.63 7.43
N ILE A 111 -3.71 7.49 8.39
CA ILE A 111 -2.87 7.18 9.55
C ILE A 111 -3.58 7.65 10.80
N GLY A 112 -3.58 6.85 11.85
CA GLY A 112 -4.18 7.29 13.10
C GLY A 112 -4.31 6.20 14.13
N ASN A 113 -5.33 6.34 14.95
CA ASN A 113 -5.70 5.36 15.96
C ASN A 113 -7.12 4.88 15.72
N TYR A 114 -7.34 3.60 16.02
CA TYR A 114 -8.65 3.00 15.99
C TYR A 114 -8.87 2.08 17.20
N THR A 115 -10.15 1.79 17.42
CA THR A 115 -10.59 0.83 18.43
C THR A 115 -11.39 -0.25 17.74
N PHE A 116 -11.01 -1.51 17.94
CA PHE A 116 -11.86 -2.65 17.59
C PHE A 116 -12.71 -3.03 18.79
N THR A 117 -14.00 -3.20 18.56
CA THR A 117 -14.91 -3.90 19.47
C THR A 117 -15.15 -5.31 18.93
N PHE A 118 -15.02 -6.32 19.77
CA PHE A 118 -15.21 -7.72 19.38
C PHE A 118 -16.59 -8.24 19.81
N GLY A 119 -16.96 -9.42 19.32
CA GLY A 119 -18.26 -10.03 19.60
C GLY A 119 -18.53 -10.36 21.08
N ASP A 120 -17.49 -10.39 21.92
CA ASP A 120 -17.57 -10.54 23.38
C ASP A 120 -17.60 -9.20 24.13
N ASN A 121 -17.72 -8.07 23.42
CA ASN A 121 -17.63 -6.69 23.90
C ASN A 121 -16.27 -6.25 24.44
N SER A 122 -15.23 -7.09 24.34
CA SER A 122 -13.86 -6.64 24.60
C SER A 122 -13.42 -5.62 23.54
N GLN A 123 -12.50 -4.74 23.92
CA GLN A 123 -11.97 -3.69 23.05
C GLN A 123 -10.46 -3.76 22.94
N ALA A 124 -9.94 -3.52 21.74
CA ALA A 124 -8.51 -3.34 21.49
C ALA A 124 -8.24 -2.00 20.81
N LYS A 125 -7.45 -1.16 21.47
CA LYS A 125 -6.93 0.09 20.91
C LYS A 125 -5.63 -0.16 20.17
N ALA A 126 -5.50 0.42 19.00
CA ALA A 126 -4.33 0.24 18.17
C ALA A 126 -4.08 1.44 17.26
N ARG A 127 -2.81 1.59 16.88
CA ARG A 127 -2.36 2.54 15.86
C ARG A 127 -2.44 1.85 14.50
N TYR A 128 -2.72 2.61 13.46
CA TYR A 128 -2.77 2.09 12.10
C TYR A 128 -2.08 3.01 11.09
N THR A 129 -1.64 2.42 10.00
CA THR A 129 -1.26 3.10 8.77
C THR A 129 -1.80 2.27 7.62
N TYR A 130 -2.72 2.86 6.85
CA TYR A 130 -3.07 2.38 5.52
C TYR A 130 -2.34 3.25 4.50
N THR A 131 -1.71 2.59 3.55
CA THR A 131 -1.29 3.20 2.30
C THR A 131 -2.17 2.63 1.20
N TYR A 132 -2.63 3.51 0.32
CA TYR A 132 -3.49 3.16 -0.79
C TYR A 132 -2.82 3.53 -2.10
N ALA A 133 -2.99 2.68 -3.10
CA ALA A 133 -2.63 2.95 -4.49
C ALA A 133 -3.91 2.93 -5.36
N PHE A 134 -3.96 3.82 -6.35
CA PHE A 134 -5.00 3.83 -7.36
C PHE A 134 -4.50 3.12 -8.61
N LYS A 135 -5.05 1.93 -8.88
CA LYS A 135 -4.68 1.09 -10.03
C LYS A 135 -5.92 0.54 -10.69
N ASP A 136 -5.92 0.53 -12.03
CA ASP A 136 -7.01 -0.02 -12.84
C ASP A 136 -8.41 0.51 -12.44
N GLY A 137 -8.48 1.79 -12.08
CA GLY A 137 -9.74 2.45 -11.70
C GLY A 137 -10.20 2.21 -10.25
N LYS A 138 -9.37 1.59 -9.40
CA LYS A 138 -9.73 1.23 -8.02
C LYS A 138 -8.64 1.61 -7.02
N TRP A 139 -9.07 2.15 -5.88
CA TRP A 139 -8.22 2.31 -4.70
C TRP A 139 -8.11 0.99 -3.93
N LEU A 140 -6.89 0.49 -3.77
CA LEU A 140 -6.54 -0.72 -3.02
C LEU A 140 -5.48 -0.40 -1.97
N ILE A 141 -5.44 -1.21 -0.90
CA ILE A 141 -4.44 -1.12 0.16
C ILE A 141 -3.14 -1.70 -0.38
N SER A 142 -2.08 -0.90 -0.46
CA SER A 142 -0.73 -1.33 -0.87
C SER A 142 0.11 -1.77 0.35
N SER A 143 -0.11 -1.16 1.51
CA SER A 143 0.44 -1.61 2.79
C SER A 143 -0.46 -1.23 3.95
N HIS A 144 -0.56 -2.14 4.92
CA HIS A 144 -1.28 -1.98 6.17
C HIS A 144 -0.39 -2.36 7.34
N HIS A 145 -0.09 -1.41 8.21
CA HIS A 145 0.53 -1.67 9.51
C HIS A 145 -0.49 -1.41 10.61
N SER A 146 -0.73 -2.39 11.47
CA SER A 146 -1.44 -2.18 12.73
C SER A 146 -0.65 -2.70 13.92
N SER A 147 -0.68 -1.95 15.02
CA SER A 147 0.09 -2.26 16.23
C SER A 147 -0.70 -1.86 17.47
N VAL A 148 -0.51 -2.63 18.55
CA VAL A 148 -1.11 -2.32 19.84
C VAL A 148 -0.66 -0.91 20.26
N GLN A 149 -1.56 -0.16 20.90
CA GLN A 149 -1.18 1.10 21.53
C GLN A 149 -0.11 0.82 22.61
N PRO A 150 1.09 1.44 22.54
CA PRO A 150 2.09 1.31 23.59
C PRO A 150 1.52 1.75 24.95
N LYS A 151 2.02 1.14 26.02
CA LYS A 151 1.83 1.67 27.37
C LYS A 151 2.92 2.70 27.62
N ASP A 152 2.54 3.82 28.25
CA ASP A 152 3.50 4.77 28.82
C ASP A 152 4.17 4.18 30.07
#